data_AF-A0A527W2B1-F1
#
_entry.id   AF-A0A527W2B1-F1
#
_cell.length_a   1.000
_cell.length_b   1.000
_cell.length_c   1.000
_cell.angle_alpha   90.00
_cell.angle_beta   90.00
_cell.angle_gamma   90.00
#
_symmetry.space_group_name_H-M   'P 1'
#
loop_
_entity.id
_entity.type
_entity.pdbx_description
1 polymer ?
#
loop_
_entity_poly.entity_id
_entity_poly.type
_entity_poly.pdbx_seq_one_letter_code
_entity_poly.pdbx_strand_id
1 'polypeptide(L)'
;WDGDEAPVPVVALLGSEAPGRIAWALGKGAGALIAKPVTASSIYPALVLATHAHHERTAVKARIAGLEERLRLRPIVYDAMRSIMAAQGGDEAGAYRTLCRFAMQRRLTVEHVAASIVAGHEPVPRAI
;
A
#
# COMPACT_ATOMS: atom_id res chain seq x y z
N TRP A 1 4.28 18.58 -11.49
CA TRP A 1 4.78 17.25 -11.12
C TRP A 1 4.91 16.45 -12.41
N ASP A 2 6.01 15.69 -12.55
CA ASP A 2 6.33 14.95 -13.77
C ASP A 2 5.61 13.60 -13.86
N GLY A 3 4.91 13.19 -12.79
CA GLY A 3 4.15 11.95 -12.72
C GLY A 3 2.68 12.09 -13.11
N ASP A 4 2.05 10.93 -13.33
CA ASP A 4 0.61 10.75 -13.56
C ASP A 4 -0.25 11.04 -12.31
N GLU A 5 0.38 11.55 -11.24
CA GLU A 5 -0.23 11.67 -9.93
C GLU A 5 0.12 12.97 -9.22
N ALA A 6 -0.92 13.66 -8.78
CA ALA A 6 -0.81 14.88 -8.01
C ALA A 6 -0.61 14.55 -6.51
N PRO A 7 0.38 15.17 -5.83
CA PRO A 7 0.64 14.94 -4.41
C PRO A 7 -0.40 15.60 -3.48
N VAL A 8 -1.33 16.38 -4.03
CA VAL A 8 -2.35 17.14 -3.32
C VAL A 8 -3.66 17.13 -4.12
N PRO A 9 -4.81 17.52 -3.53
CA PRO A 9 -6.03 17.77 -4.27
C PRO A 9 -5.84 18.84 -5.36
N VAL A 10 -6.31 18.56 -6.58
CA VAL A 10 -6.14 19.45 -7.74
C VAL A 10 -7.50 19.78 -8.36
N VAL A 11 -7.75 21.07 -8.55
CA VAL A 11 -8.87 21.60 -9.33
C VAL A 11 -8.30 22.27 -10.58
N ALA A 12 -8.76 21.87 -11.76
CA ALA A 12 -8.33 22.48 -13.01
C ALA A 12 -9.29 23.57 -13.47
N LEU A 13 -8.74 24.74 -13.82
CA LEU A 13 -9.48 25.86 -14.39
C LEU A 13 -9.42 25.80 -15.91
N LEU A 14 -10.55 25.56 -16.58
CA LEU A 14 -10.61 25.38 -18.03
C LEU A 14 -11.30 26.56 -18.72
N GLY A 15 -10.67 27.13 -19.74
CA GLY A 15 -11.30 28.14 -20.61
C GLY A 15 -12.04 27.53 -21.81
N SER A 16 -12.00 26.21 -21.97
CA SER A 16 -12.56 25.49 -23.10
C SER A 16 -12.81 24.05 -22.69
N GLU A 17 -14.00 23.55 -23.00
CA GLU A 17 -14.47 22.20 -22.68
C GLU A 17 -14.09 21.18 -23.76
N ALA A 18 -13.08 21.51 -24.58
CA ALA A 18 -12.59 20.60 -25.60
C ALA A 18 -12.10 19.30 -24.95
N PRO A 19 -12.51 18.11 -25.45
CA PRO A 19 -12.20 16.82 -24.83
C PRO A 19 -10.71 16.62 -24.52
N GLY A 20 -9.81 17.08 -25.40
CA GLY A 20 -8.37 16.97 -25.19
C GLY A 20 -7.85 17.78 -23.99
N ARG A 21 -8.45 18.94 -23.68
CA ARG A 21 -8.05 19.72 -22.49
C ARG A 21 -8.55 19.07 -21.20
N ILE A 22 -9.75 18.50 -21.23
CA ILE A 22 -10.32 17.75 -20.12
C ILE A 22 -9.45 16.51 -19.84
N ALA A 23 -9.13 15.74 -20.88
CA ALA A 23 -8.27 14.56 -20.77
C ALA A 23 -6.88 14.92 -20.22
N TRP A 24 -6.28 16.00 -20.70
CA TRP A 24 -5.00 16.49 -20.18
C TRP A 24 -5.09 16.85 -18.68
N ALA A 25 -6.14 17.56 -18.26
CA ALA A 25 -6.33 17.91 -16.85
C ALA A 25 -6.51 16.68 -15.95
N LEU A 26 -7.28 15.69 -16.42
CA LEU A 26 -7.45 14.41 -15.73
C LEU A 26 -6.12 13.63 -15.64
N GLY A 27 -5.33 13.60 -16.71
CA GLY A 27 -3.98 13.01 -16.73
C GLY A 27 -2.96 13.75 -15.87
N LYS A 28 -3.26 14.97 -15.42
CA LYS A 28 -2.50 15.64 -14.36
C LYS A 28 -3.04 15.34 -12.95
N GLY A 29 -4.07 14.52 -12.83
CA GLY A 29 -4.66 14.14 -11.54
C GLY A 29 -5.71 15.11 -11.03
N ALA A 30 -6.30 15.97 -11.88
CA ALA A 30 -7.42 16.81 -11.47
C ALA A 30 -8.57 15.96 -10.91
N GLY A 31 -9.09 16.34 -9.75
CA GLY A 31 -10.26 15.72 -9.12
C GLY A 31 -11.56 16.50 -9.37
N ALA A 32 -11.43 17.75 -9.82
CA ALA A 32 -12.54 18.58 -10.24
C ALA A 32 -12.10 19.59 -11.31
N LEU A 33 -13.08 20.16 -12.00
CA LEU A 33 -12.90 21.15 -13.05
C LEU A 33 -13.80 22.37 -12.76
N ILE A 34 -13.30 23.57 -13.03
CA ILE A 34 -14.10 24.80 -13.05
C ILE A 34 -13.93 25.44 -14.42
N ALA A 35 -15.04 25.62 -15.14
CA ALA A 35 -15.06 26.35 -16.39
C ALA A 35 -14.93 27.87 -16.14
N LYS A 36 -14.24 28.58 -17.03
CA LYS A 36 -14.22 30.05 -17.03
C LYS A 36 -15.48 30.61 -17.70
N PRO A 37 -16.04 31.73 -17.21
CA PRO A 37 -15.56 32.54 -16.09
C PRO A 37 -15.84 31.89 -14.73
N VAL A 38 -14.88 32.04 -13.81
CA VAL A 38 -14.98 31.44 -12.47
C VAL A 38 -16.04 32.18 -11.65
N THR A 39 -17.00 31.45 -11.10
CA THR A 39 -18.01 31.97 -10.18
C THR A 39 -17.72 31.51 -8.75
N ALA A 40 -17.99 32.35 -7.75
CA ALA A 40 -17.74 32.01 -6.34
C ALA A 40 -18.48 30.72 -5.90
N SER A 41 -19.69 30.50 -6.42
CA SER A 41 -20.49 29.30 -6.16
C SER A 41 -19.88 28.00 -6.68
N SER A 42 -18.99 28.07 -7.68
CA SER A 42 -18.30 26.89 -8.23
C SER A 42 -17.09 26.43 -7.43
N ILE A 43 -16.52 27.30 -6.58
CA ILE A 43 -15.24 27.05 -5.90
C ILE A 43 -15.40 25.97 -4.83
N TYR A 44 -16.38 26.11 -3.93
CA TYR A 44 -16.56 25.18 -2.82
C TYR A 44 -16.87 23.74 -3.29
N PRO A 45 -17.84 23.50 -4.21
CA PRO A 45 -18.09 22.16 -4.73
C PRO A 45 -16.86 21.54 -5.40
N ALA A 46 -16.10 22.32 -6.16
CA ALA A 46 -14.89 21.83 -6.82
C ALA A 46 -13.80 21.43 -5.82
N LEU A 47 -13.62 22.20 -4.74
CA LEU A 47 -12.67 21.87 -3.67
C LEU A 47 -13.07 20.58 -2.94
N VAL A 48 -14.34 20.43 -2.60
CA VAL A 48 -14.86 19.22 -1.94
C VAL A 48 -14.65 18.00 -2.83
N LEU A 49 -15.02 18.08 -4.11
CA LEU A 49 -14.84 16.99 -5.08
C LEU A 49 -13.37 16.63 -5.26
N ALA A 50 -12.50 17.62 -5.46
CA ALA A 50 -11.08 17.37 -5.65
C ALA A 50 -10.43 16.74 -4.41
N THR A 51 -10.81 17.19 -3.21
CA THR A 51 -10.30 16.65 -1.94
C THR A 51 -10.77 15.22 -1.73
N HIS A 52 -12.05 14.94 -1.97
CA HIS A 52 -12.61 13.60 -1.87
C HIS A 52 -11.94 12.64 -2.86
N ALA A 53 -11.84 13.03 -4.13
CA ALA A 53 -11.21 12.22 -5.17
C ALA A 53 -9.72 11.94 -4.86
N HIS A 54 -8.99 12.92 -4.33
CA HIS A 54 -7.60 12.71 -3.91
C HIS A 54 -7.48 11.75 -2.73
N HIS A 55 -8.34 11.89 -1.72
CA HIS A 55 -8.36 10.99 -0.56
C HIS A 55 -8.71 9.55 -0.95
N GLU A 56 -9.73 9.36 -1.79
CA GLU A 56 -10.12 8.04 -2.29
C GLU A 56 -8.97 7.35 -3.04
N ARG A 57 -8.35 8.07 -3.99
CA ARG A 57 -7.19 7.53 -4.74
C ARG A 57 -6.04 7.15 -3.80
N THR A 58 -5.70 8.02 -2.84
CA THR A 58 -4.62 7.77 -1.89
C THR A 58 -4.91 6.55 -1.01
N ALA A 59 -6.15 6.40 -0.55
CA ALA A 59 -6.58 5.26 0.26
C ALA A 59 -6.50 3.93 -0.53
N VAL A 60 -6.97 3.93 -1.78
CA VAL A 60 -6.85 2.76 -2.66
C VAL A 60 -5.39 2.39 -2.89
N LYS A 61 -4.52 3.37 -3.15
CA LYS A 61 -3.08 3.13 -3.35
C LYS A 61 -2.40 2.58 -2.11
N ALA A 62 -2.68 3.15 -0.94
CA ALA A 62 -2.16 2.62 0.32
C ALA A 62 -2.61 1.17 0.54
N ARG A 63 -3.85 0.82 0.15
CA ARG A 63 -4.34 -0.55 0.22
C ARG A 63 -3.65 -1.49 -0.77
N ILE A 64 -3.44 -1.06 -2.01
CA ILE A 64 -2.69 -1.84 -3.01
C ILE A 64 -1.27 -2.08 -2.51
N ALA A 65 -0.56 -1.04 -2.07
CA ALA A 65 0.79 -1.15 -1.53
C ALA A 65 0.85 -2.12 -0.33
N GLY A 66 -0.12 -2.05 0.58
CA GLY A 66 -0.22 -2.99 1.70
C GLY A 66 -0.49 -4.44 1.28
N LEU A 67 -1.24 -4.67 0.19
CA LEU A 67 -1.48 -6.01 -0.36
C LEU A 67 -0.24 -6.55 -1.08
N GLU A 68 0.41 -5.72 -1.89
CA GLU A 68 1.66 -6.06 -2.59
C GLU A 68 2.76 -6.43 -1.60
N GLU A 69 2.88 -5.68 -0.50
CA GLU A 69 3.86 -5.98 0.54
C GLU A 69 3.58 -7.33 1.20
N ARG A 70 2.32 -7.65 1.53
CA ARG A 70 1.95 -8.97 2.07
C ARG A 70 2.27 -10.10 1.08
N LEU A 71 2.05 -9.88 -0.21
CA LEU A 71 2.40 -10.86 -1.25
C LEU A 71 3.92 -11.06 -1.34
N ARG A 72 4.70 -9.98 -1.24
CA ARG A 72 6.17 -10.03 -1.22
C ARG A 72 6.74 -10.77 -0.01
N LEU A 73 6.09 -10.68 1.15
CA LEU A 73 6.58 -11.29 2.39
C LEU A 73 6.19 -12.78 2.52
N ARG A 74 5.21 -13.26 1.75
CA ARG A 74 4.74 -14.66 1.81
C ARG A 74 5.83 -15.71 1.54
N PRO A 75 6.73 -15.56 0.55
CA PRO A 75 7.83 -16.50 0.34
C PRO A 75 8.81 -16.54 1.51
N ILE A 76 9.13 -15.38 2.11
CA ILE A 76 10.05 -15.28 3.25
C ILE A 76 9.51 -16.04 4.45
N VAL A 77 8.22 -15.89 4.74
CA VAL A 77 7.55 -16.66 5.81
C VAL A 77 7.60 -18.15 5.52
N TYR A 78 7.37 -18.56 4.26
CA TYR A 78 7.40 -19.97 3.88
C TYR A 78 8.81 -20.57 3.99
N ASP A 79 9.86 -19.84 3.62
CA ASP A 79 11.25 -20.31 3.74
C ASP A 79 11.71 -20.42 5.21
N ALA A 80 11.26 -19.50 6.08
CA ALA A 80 11.47 -19.61 7.51
C ALA A 80 10.75 -20.85 8.09
N MET A 81 9.49 -21.09 7.69
CA MET A 81 8.74 -22.28 8.08
C MET A 81 9.43 -23.56 7.63
N ARG A 82 9.94 -23.60 6.39
CA ARG A 82 10.71 -24.76 5.88
C ARG A 82 11.95 -25.04 6.73
N SER A 83 12.65 -23.99 7.17
CA SER A 83 13.81 -24.11 8.07
C SER A 83 13.42 -24.68 9.44
N ILE A 84 12.27 -24.25 9.99
CA ILE A 84 11.72 -24.77 11.24
C ILE A 84 11.30 -26.25 11.09
N MET A 85 10.62 -26.61 10.00
CA MET A 85 10.24 -27.99 9.70
C MET A 85 11.46 -28.89 9.57
N ALA A 86 12.50 -28.45 8.87
CA ALA A 86 13.75 -29.19 8.72
C ALA A 86 14.47 -29.43 10.06
N ALA A 87 14.38 -28.47 10.99
CA ALA A 87 14.98 -28.59 12.31
C ALA A 87 14.20 -29.48 13.30
N GLN A 88 12.86 -29.58 13.15
CA GLN A 88 11.98 -30.23 14.12
C GLN A 88 11.28 -31.50 13.60
N GLY A 89 11.32 -31.76 12.30
CA GLY A 89 10.60 -32.87 11.67
C GLY A 89 9.07 -32.73 11.68
N GLY A 90 8.56 -31.50 11.78
CA GLY A 90 7.14 -31.19 11.95
C GLY A 90 6.38 -30.85 10.66
N ASP A 91 5.07 -30.62 10.79
CA ASP A 91 4.18 -30.18 9.72
C ASP A 91 4.18 -28.66 9.53
N GLU A 92 3.60 -28.20 8.42
CA GLU A 92 3.53 -26.77 8.07
C GLU A 92 2.77 -25.96 9.13
N ALA A 93 1.66 -26.51 9.64
CA ALA A 93 0.85 -25.86 10.66
C ALA A 93 1.60 -25.70 12.00
N GLY A 94 2.38 -26.70 12.39
CA GLY A 94 3.25 -26.65 13.57
C GLY A 94 4.36 -25.62 13.43
N ALA A 95 5.01 -25.57 12.27
CA ALA A 95 6.05 -24.59 11.98
C ALA A 95 5.54 -23.14 12.04
N TYR A 96 4.35 -22.88 11.46
CA TYR A 96 3.73 -21.56 11.53
C TYR A 96 3.38 -21.16 12.98
N ARG A 97 2.82 -22.07 13.78
CA ARG A 97 2.54 -21.80 15.21
C ARG A 97 3.82 -21.47 15.99
N THR A 98 4.90 -22.19 15.72
CA THR A 98 6.20 -21.94 16.35
C THR A 98 6.75 -20.57 15.95
N LEU A 99 6.67 -20.22 14.66
CA LEU A 99 7.10 -18.93 14.15
C LEU A 99 6.29 -17.78 14.79
N CYS A 100 4.96 -17.90 14.88
CA CYS A 100 4.10 -16.92 15.56
C CYS A 100 4.45 -16.77 17.04
N ARG A 101 4.66 -17.88 17.76
CA ARG A 101 5.07 -17.84 19.17
C ARG A 101 6.39 -17.12 19.35
N PHE A 102 7.35 -17.40 18.48
CA PHE A 102 8.66 -16.77 18.50
C PHE A 102 8.58 -15.27 18.19
N ALA A 103 7.74 -14.87 17.22
CA ALA A 103 7.44 -13.47 16.93
C ALA A 103 6.79 -12.74 18.12
N MET A 104 5.82 -13.38 18.79
CA MET A 104 5.21 -12.84 20.01
C MET A 104 6.22 -12.65 21.15
N GLN A 105 7.12 -13.63 21.37
CA GLN A 105 8.18 -13.53 22.38
C GLN A 105 9.13 -12.35 22.11
N ARG A 106 9.40 -12.06 20.84
CA ARG A 106 10.25 -10.95 20.41
C ARG A 106 9.53 -9.61 20.24
N ARG A 107 8.19 -9.59 20.33
CA ARG A 107 7.34 -8.41 20.06
C ARG A 107 7.58 -7.82 18.66
N LEU A 108 7.83 -8.70 17.69
CA LEU A 108 8.05 -8.35 16.29
C LEU A 108 6.95 -8.99 15.42
N THR A 109 6.82 -8.51 14.19
CA THR A 109 5.90 -9.13 13.23
C THR A 109 6.45 -10.49 12.77
N VAL A 110 5.56 -11.39 12.34
CA VAL A 110 5.93 -12.73 11.86
C VAL A 110 6.88 -12.63 10.67
N GLU A 111 6.65 -11.66 9.79
CA GLU A 111 7.44 -11.41 8.60
C GLU A 111 8.85 -10.92 8.93
N HIS A 112 8.98 -10.04 9.94
CA HIS A 112 10.29 -9.55 10.39
C HIS A 112 11.11 -10.70 10.99
N VAL A 113 10.50 -11.53 11.82
CA VAL A 113 11.17 -12.68 12.42
C VAL A 113 11.52 -13.74 11.36
N ALA A 114 10.62 -13.99 10.40
CA ALA A 114 10.91 -14.88 9.29
C ALA A 114 12.11 -14.40 8.47
N ALA A 115 12.18 -13.10 8.15
CA ALA A 115 13.32 -12.51 7.46
C ALA A 115 14.62 -12.70 8.27
N SER A 116 14.59 -12.47 9.58
CA SER A 116 15.76 -12.65 10.45
C SER A 116 16.24 -14.11 10.52
N ILE A 117 15.32 -15.08 10.52
CA ILE A 117 15.65 -16.52 10.48
C ILE A 117 16.28 -16.88 9.14
N VAL A 118 15.67 -16.46 8.02
CA VAL A 118 16.19 -16.75 6.67
C VAL A 118 17.55 -16.09 6.43
N ALA A 119 17.75 -14.88 6.95
CA ALA A 119 19.03 -14.18 6.87
C ALA A 119 20.09 -14.68 7.87
N GLY A 120 19.75 -15.65 8.73
CA GLY A 120 20.68 -16.25 9.70
C GLY A 120 21.05 -15.37 10.89
N HIS A 121 20.37 -14.24 11.09
CA HIS A 121 20.58 -13.37 12.26
C HIS A 121 19.97 -13.96 13.53
N GLU A 122 18.93 -14.80 13.36
CA GLU A 122 18.19 -15.40 14.45
C GLU A 122 18.25 -16.93 14.33
N PRO A 123 18.57 -17.65 15.42
CA PRO A 123 18.61 -19.10 15.37
C PRO A 123 17.21 -19.66 15.11
N VAL A 124 17.14 -20.73 14.31
CA VAL A 124 15.89 -21.45 14.07
C VAL A 124 15.32 -21.91 15.42
N PRO A 125 14.09 -21.48 15.79
CA PRO A 125 13.50 -21.87 17.06
C PRO A 125 13.40 -23.39 17.14
N ARG A 126 13.89 -23.99 18.22
CA ARG A 126 13.72 -25.41 18.50
C ARG A 126 12.52 -25.60 19.43
N ALA A 127 11.69 -26.60 19.14
CA ALA A 127 10.66 -27.01 20.09
C ALA A 127 11.34 -27.49 21.38
N ILE A 128 10.86 -26.98 22.53
CA ILE A 128 11.13 -27.55 23.85
C ILE A 128 10.17 -28.72 24.04
#